data_AF-A0A9W4VX25-F1
#
_entry.id   AF-A0A9W4VX25-F1
#
_cell.length_a   1.000
_cell.length_b   1.000
_cell.length_c   1.000
_cell.angle_alpha   90.00
_cell.angle_beta   90.00
_cell.angle_gamma   90.00
#
_symmetry.space_group_name_H-M   'P 1'
#
loop_
_entity.id
_entity.type
_entity.pdbx_description
1 polymer ?
#
loop_
_entity_poly.entity_id
_entity_poly.type
_entity_poly.pdbx_seq_one_letter_code
_entity_poly.pdbx_strand_id
1 'polypeptide(L)'
;MQALDDQESIYRVFSYRYKQTIEGLKAQGYHSADAKLNEKLSDHIKTEWTHFLSGTYGLCTRSGLPEDIAAKELAIAQINELTAQSELDESKIEALTHAVNLLDGASSMFAPHERQRSSRYRLVDEVRRKYKLQCQRHIEG
;
A
#
# COMPACT_ATOMS: atom_id res chain seq x y z
N MET A 1 30.68 -15.89 -6.93
CA MET A 1 30.50 -14.52 -7.47
C MET A 1 29.16 -14.34 -8.20
N GLN A 2 28.62 -15.37 -8.86
CA GLN A 2 27.37 -15.32 -9.63
C GLN A 2 26.12 -14.92 -8.83
N ALA A 3 25.93 -15.44 -7.61
CA ALA A 3 24.75 -15.14 -6.79
C ALA A 3 24.61 -13.66 -6.33
N LEU A 4 25.71 -12.91 -6.26
CA LEU A 4 25.67 -11.49 -5.88
C LEU A 4 25.21 -10.61 -7.04
N ASP A 5 25.62 -10.97 -8.27
CA ASP A 5 25.21 -10.30 -9.51
C ASP A 5 23.71 -10.52 -9.80
N ASP A 6 23.22 -11.72 -9.49
CA ASP A 6 21.79 -12.06 -9.55
C ASP A 6 20.97 -11.24 -8.55
N GLN A 7 21.44 -11.11 -7.30
CA GLN A 7 20.71 -10.33 -6.28
C GLN A 7 20.67 -8.83 -6.58
N GLU A 8 21.77 -8.25 -7.07
CA GLU A 8 21.79 -6.84 -7.47
C GLU A 8 20.84 -6.60 -8.67
N SER A 9 20.83 -7.51 -9.63
CA SER A 9 19.93 -7.46 -10.79
C SER A 9 18.46 -7.56 -10.37
N ILE A 10 18.12 -8.48 -9.47
CA ILE A 10 16.74 -8.62 -8.95
C ILE A 10 16.35 -7.38 -8.15
N TYR A 11 17.24 -6.84 -7.31
CA TYR A 11 16.99 -5.61 -6.58
C TYR A 11 16.70 -4.43 -7.53
N ARG A 12 17.45 -4.30 -8.64
CA ARG A 12 17.20 -3.27 -9.65
C ARG A 12 15.80 -3.39 -10.25
N VAL A 13 15.36 -4.61 -10.59
CA VAL A 13 14.00 -4.86 -11.11
C VAL A 13 12.94 -4.55 -10.05
N PHE A 14 13.13 -4.99 -8.80
CA PHE A 14 12.24 -4.70 -7.67
C PHE A 14 12.09 -3.19 -7.47
N SER A 15 13.22 -2.48 -7.36
CA SER A 15 13.28 -1.03 -7.14
C SER A 15 12.62 -0.26 -8.28
N TYR A 16 12.88 -0.64 -9.52
CA TYR A 16 12.26 -0.02 -10.69
C TYR A 16 10.73 -0.17 -10.66
N ARG A 17 10.22 -1.39 -10.50
CA ARG A 17 8.78 -1.67 -10.47
C ARG A 17 8.08 -0.95 -9.31
N TYR A 18 8.72 -0.93 -8.13
CA TYR A 18 8.21 -0.20 -6.97
C TYR A 18 8.08 1.30 -7.28
N LYS A 19 9.13 1.94 -7.79
CA LYS A 19 9.14 3.38 -8.11
C LYS A 19 8.09 3.74 -9.16
N GLN A 20 8.04 2.96 -10.25
CA GLN A 20 7.04 3.14 -11.30
C GLN A 20 5.61 3.04 -10.77
N THR A 21 5.38 2.12 -9.83
CA THR A 21 4.06 2.00 -9.18
C THR A 21 3.72 3.24 -8.35
N ILE A 22 4.66 3.72 -7.52
CA ILE A 22 4.43 4.93 -6.72
C ILE A 22 4.17 6.14 -7.62
N GLU A 23 4.96 6.32 -8.69
CA GLU A 23 4.78 7.40 -9.65
C GLU A 23 3.42 7.32 -10.36
N GLY A 24 3.05 6.12 -10.83
CA GLY A 24 1.76 5.87 -11.46
C GLY A 24 0.58 6.13 -10.54
N LEU A 25 0.66 5.73 -9.27
CA LEU A 25 -0.38 6.01 -8.28
C LEU A 25 -0.45 7.51 -7.96
N LYS A 26 0.68 8.20 -7.83
CA LYS A 26 0.67 9.66 -7.65
C LYS A 26 0.03 10.40 -8.82
N ALA A 27 0.28 9.94 -10.04
CA ALA A 27 -0.37 10.48 -11.23
C ALA A 27 -1.90 10.22 -11.26
N GLN A 28 -2.38 9.18 -10.58
CA GLN A 28 -3.81 8.87 -10.40
C GLN A 28 -4.46 9.67 -9.26
N GLY A 29 -3.73 10.55 -8.57
CA GLY A 29 -4.25 11.39 -7.48
C GLY A 29 -4.07 10.81 -6.07
N TYR A 30 -3.30 9.72 -5.91
CA TYR A 30 -2.88 9.27 -4.59
C TYR A 30 -1.76 10.16 -4.06
N HIS A 31 -1.84 10.56 -2.80
CA HIS A 31 -0.88 11.49 -2.20
C HIS A 31 -0.55 11.10 -0.77
N SER A 32 0.69 11.32 -0.38
CA SER A 32 1.15 11.22 1.00
C SER A 32 2.27 12.23 1.23
N ALA A 33 2.23 12.90 2.38
CA ALA A 33 3.28 13.78 2.87
C ALA A 33 4.44 13.02 3.53
N ASP A 34 4.32 11.71 3.73
CA ASP A 34 5.36 10.88 4.34
C ASP A 34 6.66 10.94 3.52
N ALA A 35 7.74 11.38 4.17
CA ALA A 35 9.06 11.48 3.56
C ALA A 35 9.54 10.14 2.99
N LYS A 36 9.13 8.99 3.57
CA LYS A 36 9.52 7.65 3.08
C LYS A 36 9.02 7.36 1.67
N LEU A 37 7.92 8.00 1.25
CA LEU A 37 7.32 7.83 -0.08
C LEU A 37 7.67 8.98 -1.02
N ASN A 38 8.51 9.91 -0.57
CA ASN A 38 8.95 11.10 -1.30
C ASN A 38 10.47 11.19 -1.27
N GLU A 39 11.03 12.12 -0.50
CA GLU A 39 12.46 12.43 -0.45
C GLU A 39 13.34 11.22 -0.08
N LYS A 40 12.82 10.31 0.74
CA LYS A 40 13.53 9.12 1.23
C LYS A 40 13.09 7.82 0.55
N LEU A 41 12.45 7.91 -0.62
CA LEU A 41 11.92 6.75 -1.34
C LEU A 41 12.97 5.68 -1.62
N SER A 42 14.19 6.07 -2.02
CA SER A 42 15.25 5.10 -2.32
C SER A 42 15.72 4.34 -1.08
N ASP A 43 15.73 4.96 0.10
CA ASP A 43 16.10 4.28 1.34
C ASP A 43 14.97 3.41 1.86
N HIS A 44 13.73 3.89 1.74
CA HIS A 44 12.55 3.07 2.05
C HIS A 44 12.53 1.79 1.21
N ILE A 45 12.76 1.87 -0.10
CA ILE A 45 12.82 0.69 -0.99
C ILE A 45 13.87 -0.34 -0.54
N LYS A 46 15.00 0.09 0.04
CA LYS A 46 16.01 -0.85 0.59
C LYS A 46 15.48 -1.60 1.81
N THR A 47 14.73 -0.92 2.68
CA THR A 47 14.03 -1.56 3.80
C THR A 47 12.99 -2.55 3.29
N GLU A 48 12.15 -2.13 2.34
CA GLU A 48 11.13 -2.99 1.72
C GLU A 48 11.73 -4.21 1.03
N TRP A 49 12.89 -4.05 0.40
CA TRP A 49 13.63 -5.14 -0.20
C TRP A 49 14.06 -6.20 0.83
N THR A 50 14.46 -5.78 2.03
CA THR A 50 14.83 -6.72 3.12
C THR A 50 13.60 -7.52 3.57
N HIS A 51 12.45 -6.87 3.68
CA HIS A 51 11.17 -7.53 4.01
C HIS A 51 10.66 -8.45 2.88
N PHE A 52 10.92 -8.07 1.63
CA PHE A 52 10.64 -8.92 0.47
C PHE A 52 11.49 -10.19 0.51
N LEU A 53 12.79 -10.08 0.76
CA LEU A 53 13.69 -11.23 0.89
C LEU A 53 13.34 -12.13 2.07
N SER A 54 12.79 -11.59 3.17
CA SER A 54 12.31 -12.39 4.30
C SER A 54 10.94 -13.03 4.07
N GLY A 55 10.32 -12.84 2.91
CA GLY A 55 9.02 -13.45 2.57
C GLY A 55 7.83 -12.85 3.30
N THR A 56 7.99 -11.72 4.00
CA THR A 56 6.95 -11.13 4.85
C THR A 56 5.73 -10.66 4.03
N TYR A 57 5.94 -10.23 2.79
CA TYR A 57 4.86 -9.73 1.94
C TYR A 57 3.96 -10.80 1.33
N GLY A 58 4.42 -12.04 1.22
CA GLY A 58 3.56 -13.15 0.77
C GLY A 58 2.38 -13.42 1.71
N LEU A 59 2.49 -13.00 2.97
CA LEU A 59 1.46 -13.18 4.00
C LEU A 59 0.45 -12.01 4.06
N CYS A 60 0.82 -10.84 3.53
CA CYS A 60 0.08 -9.62 3.80
C CYS A 60 -0.18 -8.71 2.59
N THR A 61 0.27 -9.13 1.40
CA THR A 61 -0.10 -8.52 0.11
C THR A 61 -0.70 -9.57 -0.81
N ARG A 62 -1.53 -9.14 -1.77
CA ARG A 62 -2.26 -10.04 -2.65
C ARG A 62 -1.33 -10.94 -3.48
N SER A 63 -0.26 -10.39 -4.04
CA SER A 63 0.69 -11.15 -4.89
C SER A 63 2.11 -11.27 -4.35
N GLY A 64 2.49 -10.51 -3.32
CA GLY A 64 3.90 -10.41 -2.89
C GLY A 64 4.78 -9.59 -3.84
N LEU A 65 4.24 -9.07 -4.94
CA LEU A 65 4.99 -8.33 -5.96
C LEU A 65 5.24 -6.87 -5.56
N PRO A 66 6.28 -6.21 -6.13
CA PRO A 66 6.60 -4.81 -5.84
C PRO A 66 5.42 -3.85 -5.96
N GLU A 67 4.51 -4.10 -6.90
CA GLU A 67 3.32 -3.27 -7.14
C GLU A 67 2.36 -3.29 -5.95
N ASP A 68 1.99 -4.47 -5.44
CA ASP A 68 1.07 -4.57 -4.31
C ASP A 68 1.73 -4.07 -3.02
N ILE A 69 3.06 -4.21 -2.88
CA ILE A 69 3.82 -3.65 -1.74
C ILE A 69 3.79 -2.12 -1.80
N ALA A 70 4.12 -1.52 -2.95
CA ALA A 70 4.11 -0.07 -3.13
C ALA A 70 2.70 0.52 -2.95
N ALA A 71 1.68 -0.11 -3.53
CA ALA A 71 0.29 0.29 -3.36
C ALA A 71 -0.15 0.26 -1.89
N LYS A 72 0.23 -0.81 -1.18
CA LYS A 72 -0.06 -0.95 0.26
C LYS A 72 0.62 0.15 1.07
N GLU A 73 1.91 0.39 0.88
CA GLU A 73 2.64 1.39 1.66
C GLU A 73 2.10 2.82 1.45
N LEU A 74 1.79 3.17 0.20
CA LEU A 74 1.19 4.47 -0.14
C LEU A 74 -0.21 4.62 0.46
N ALA A 75 -1.07 3.61 0.31
CA ALA A 75 -2.42 3.65 0.84
C ALA A 75 -2.43 3.77 2.36
N ILE A 76 -1.57 3.02 3.06
CA ILE A 76 -1.45 3.10 4.53
C ILE A 76 -1.05 4.51 4.96
N ALA A 77 -0.05 5.12 4.31
CA ALA A 77 0.40 6.46 4.65
C ALA A 77 -0.72 7.49 4.45
N GLN A 78 -1.39 7.47 3.29
CA GLN A 78 -2.50 8.37 3.00
C GLN A 78 -3.69 8.19 3.96
N ILE A 79 -4.07 6.96 4.28
CA ILE A 79 -5.15 6.68 5.25
C ILE A 79 -4.78 7.24 6.63
N ASN A 80 -3.55 7.02 7.10
CA ASN A 80 -3.13 7.52 8.40
C ASN A 80 -3.14 9.06 8.44
N GLU A 81 -2.66 9.73 7.38
CA GLU A 81 -2.65 11.20 7.27
C GLU A 81 -4.07 11.79 7.25
N LEU A 82 -4.99 11.17 6.51
CA LEU A 82 -6.39 11.61 6.47
C LEU A 82 -7.09 11.35 7.81
N THR A 83 -6.93 10.15 8.38
CA THR A 83 -7.63 9.78 9.63
C THR A 83 -7.08 10.47 10.89
N ALA A 84 -5.89 11.08 10.80
CA ALA A 84 -5.33 11.94 11.85
C ALA A 84 -5.99 13.33 11.92
N GLN A 85 -6.71 13.75 10.87
CA GLN A 85 -7.41 15.04 10.87
C GLN A 85 -8.70 14.95 11.70
N SER A 86 -9.05 16.05 12.36
CA SER A 86 -10.25 16.13 13.21
C SER A 86 -11.55 16.08 12.41
N GLU A 87 -11.57 16.66 11.21
CA GLU A 87 -12.72 16.72 10.33
C GLU A 87 -12.28 16.49 8.87
N LEU A 88 -13.10 15.76 8.13
CA LEU A 88 -12.90 15.51 6.70
C LEU A 88 -14.06 16.12 5.93
N ASP A 89 -13.73 16.99 5.00
CA ASP A 89 -14.67 17.45 3.97
C ASP A 89 -14.94 16.34 2.94
N GLU A 90 -15.88 16.59 2.03
CA GLU A 90 -16.30 15.62 1.02
C GLU A 90 -15.15 15.15 0.13
N SER A 91 -14.25 16.05 -0.26
CA SER A 91 -13.08 15.71 -1.09
C SER A 91 -12.11 14.80 -0.34
N LYS A 92 -11.89 15.04 0.96
CA LYS A 92 -11.07 14.16 1.79
C LYS A 92 -11.73 12.82 2.07
N ILE A 93 -13.06 12.77 2.18
CA ILE A 93 -13.82 11.51 2.29
C ILE A 93 -13.69 10.69 1.01
N GLU A 94 -13.75 11.33 -0.16
CA GLU A 94 -13.51 10.68 -1.44
C GLU A 94 -12.08 10.14 -1.54
N ALA A 95 -11.08 10.97 -1.21
CA ALA A 95 -9.68 10.56 -1.17
C ALA A 95 -9.43 9.39 -0.19
N LEU A 96 -10.06 9.42 0.98
CA LEU A 96 -10.01 8.33 1.96
C LEU A 96 -10.64 7.05 1.39
N THR A 97 -11.77 7.17 0.69
CA THR A 97 -12.43 6.04 0.04
C THR A 97 -11.51 5.38 -0.99
N HIS A 98 -10.86 6.18 -1.85
CA HIS A 98 -9.93 5.68 -2.84
C HIS A 98 -8.70 4.99 -2.21
N ALA A 99 -8.11 5.59 -1.17
CA ALA A 99 -6.96 5.00 -0.48
C ALA A 99 -7.34 3.68 0.22
N VAL A 100 -8.51 3.61 0.84
CA VAL A 100 -9.02 2.38 1.46
C VAL A 100 -9.28 1.29 0.42
N ASN A 101 -9.88 1.63 -0.73
CA ASN A 101 -10.09 0.67 -1.82
C ASN A 101 -8.75 0.14 -2.39
N LEU A 102 -7.75 1.02 -2.53
CA LEU A 102 -6.40 0.64 -2.97
C LEU A 102 -5.76 -0.36 -1.98
N LEU A 103 -5.81 -0.06 -0.69
CA LEU A 103 -5.27 -0.94 0.35
C LEU A 103 -5.96 -2.30 0.35
N ASP A 104 -7.29 -2.32 0.21
CA ASP A 104 -8.10 -3.54 0.18
C ASP A 104 -7.73 -4.44 -1.01
N GLY A 105 -7.54 -3.84 -2.20
CA GLY A 105 -7.13 -4.54 -3.41
C GLY A 105 -5.68 -5.07 -3.37
N ALA A 106 -4.79 -4.39 -2.66
CA ALA A 106 -3.39 -4.80 -2.48
C ALA A 106 -3.18 -5.81 -1.35
N SER A 107 -4.18 -6.01 -0.47
CA SER A 107 -4.05 -6.87 0.72
C SER A 107 -4.44 -8.32 0.47
N SER A 108 -3.76 -9.26 1.15
CA SER A 108 -4.15 -10.67 1.15
C SER A 108 -5.53 -10.88 1.79
N MET A 109 -6.17 -12.01 1.46
CA MET A 109 -7.31 -12.52 2.22
C MET A 109 -6.80 -13.26 3.45
N PHE A 110 -6.89 -12.61 4.62
CA PHE A 110 -6.58 -13.26 5.89
C PHE A 110 -7.69 -14.23 6.30
N ALA A 111 -7.30 -15.37 6.87
CA ALA A 111 -8.23 -16.27 7.52
C ALA A 111 -8.97 -15.53 8.66
N PRO A 112 -10.21 -15.93 9.00
CA PRO A 112 -11.02 -15.20 9.98
C PRO A 112 -10.33 -14.93 11.32
N HIS A 113 -9.50 -15.88 11.79
CA HIS A 113 -8.78 -15.79 13.06
C HIS A 113 -7.53 -14.88 13.02
N GLU A 114 -6.97 -14.62 11.83
CA GLU A 114 -5.83 -13.72 11.64
C GLU A 114 -6.27 -12.30 11.29
N ARG A 115 -7.48 -12.16 10.73
CA ARG A 115 -8.02 -10.91 10.22
C ARG A 115 -7.99 -9.79 11.23
N GLN A 116 -8.41 -10.03 12.48
CA GLN A 116 -8.49 -9.00 13.52
C GLN A 116 -7.13 -8.37 13.87
N ARG A 117 -6.01 -9.05 13.59
CA ARG A 117 -4.66 -8.53 13.84
C ARG A 117 -4.02 -7.92 12.60
N SER A 118 -4.68 -7.99 11.45
CA SER A 118 -4.15 -7.50 10.18
C SER A 118 -4.29 -5.99 10.04
N SER A 119 -3.36 -5.38 9.29
CA SER A 119 -3.52 -3.98 8.86
C SER A 119 -4.79 -3.78 8.04
N ARG A 120 -5.25 -4.79 7.28
CA ARG A 120 -6.51 -4.77 6.54
C ARG A 120 -7.70 -4.49 7.46
N TYR A 121 -7.83 -5.23 8.56
CA TYR A 121 -8.95 -4.99 9.48
C TYR A 121 -8.94 -3.56 10.05
N ARG A 122 -7.78 -3.12 10.56
CA ARG A 122 -7.64 -1.77 11.16
C ARG A 122 -7.83 -0.63 10.17
N LEU A 123 -7.30 -0.75 8.95
CA LEU A 123 -7.23 0.37 8.00
C LEU A 123 -8.27 0.28 6.87
N VAL A 124 -8.88 -0.88 6.66
CA VAL A 124 -10.00 -1.06 5.73
C VAL A 124 -11.29 -1.19 6.51
N ASP A 125 -11.48 -2.26 7.27
CA ASP A 125 -12.79 -2.57 7.87
C ASP A 125 -13.23 -1.52 8.89
N GLU A 126 -12.33 -1.10 9.78
CA GLU A 126 -12.65 -0.09 10.80
C GLU A 126 -12.81 1.31 10.21
N VAL A 127 -11.97 1.68 9.22
CA VAL A 127 -12.06 2.99 8.56
C VAL A 127 -13.35 3.10 7.74
N ARG A 128 -13.70 2.07 6.96
CA ARG A 128 -14.99 2.02 6.25
C ARG A 128 -16.16 2.17 7.21
N ARG A 129 -16.12 1.50 8.36
CA ARG A 129 -17.17 1.57 9.39
C ARG A 129 -17.27 2.97 10.01
N LYS A 130 -16.13 3.55 10.40
CA LYS A 130 -16.07 4.86 11.08
C LYS A 130 -16.56 6.00 10.18
N TYR A 131 -16.14 5.99 8.91
CA TYR A 131 -16.44 7.07 7.97
C TYR A 131 -17.58 6.72 7.00
N LYS A 132 -18.25 5.58 7.17
CA LYS A 132 -19.35 5.07 6.33
C LYS A 132 -19.00 5.02 4.83
N LEU A 133 -17.76 4.62 4.52
CA LEU A 133 -17.24 4.62 3.16
C LEU A 133 -17.86 3.49 2.33
N GLN A 134 -18.17 3.77 1.08
CA GLN A 134 -18.69 2.75 0.16
C GLN A 134 -17.53 1.91 -0.41
N CYS A 135 -17.77 0.61 -0.56
CA CYS A 135 -16.89 -0.22 -1.39
C CYS A 135 -17.26 0.04 -2.85
N GLN A 136 -16.30 0.45 -3.69
CA GLN A 136 -16.55 0.50 -5.12
C GLN A 136 -16.76 -0.93 -5.61
N ARG A 137 -18.03 -1.31 -5.77
CA ARG A 137 -18.39 -2.47 -6.58
C ARG A 137 -17.93 -2.14 -8.00
N HIS A 138 -16.97 -2.90 -8.52
CA HIS A 138 -16.65 -2.86 -9.93
C HIS A 138 -17.96 -3.13 -10.68
N ILE A 139 -18.55 -2.10 -11.28
CA ILE A 139 -19.63 -2.29 -12.25
C ILE A 139 -18.90 -2.73 -13.50
N GLU A 140 -18.83 -4.05 -13.71
CA GLU A 140 -18.49 -4.61 -15.02
C GLU A 140 -19.59 -4.13 -15.98
N GLY A 141 -19.20 -3.27 -16.92
CA GLY A 141 -20.01 -2.83 -18.06
C GLY A 141 -19.64 -3.62 -19.30
#